data_AF-A0A6C0DMR9-F1
#
_entry.id   AF-A0A6C0DMR9-F1
#
_cell.length_a   1.000
_cell.length_b   1.000
_cell.length_c   1.000
_cell.angle_alpha   90.00
_cell.angle_beta   90.00
_cell.angle_gamma   90.00
#
_symmetry.space_group_name_H-M   'P 1'
#
loop_
_entity.id
_entity.type
_entity.pdbx_description
1 polymer ?
#
loop_
_entity_poly.entity_id
_entity_poly.type
_entity_poly.pdbx_seq_one_letter_code
_entity_poly.pdbx_strand_id
1 'polypeptide(L)'
;MSVNDEWANFLSSQNAVSTSNRCVGGRPTISVDNSINTKKGVCVDNTINNDGDVPVCEELYISTKTKVLFLNKEIDIYNIFWNIPVLEYWKPEEGVIKKQMKIVSKTQEEFQEYKKKLDGIGYYTENIIKQIDNPTARRIKFKDERKITVGVSKKDIMNCRGKVKNAFYNCFAMILRFKYGNVTENKTMFKEIHVKIFNTGKLEIPGVLDAKLLDIVKEMILQILQPNIDTPLEFIETDSENNVLINSNFNCGYYINRDILHNILLSDKYNIESAYDPCSYPGVKCKYYFNNNNGFDETLQKGKILPEDRALKLSELELNKKYTEVSFMMFRTGSCLIVGNCSERILKFVFEFIKKILVEEYKNIQVANEDTAVKIKKVKLRKKTILMSADYYNKHM
;
A
#
# COMPACT_ATOMS: atom_id res chain seq x y z
N MET A 1 0.52 -8.08 30.87
CA MET A 1 0.67 -9.40 30.23
C MET A 1 1.35 -9.18 28.90
N SER A 2 2.50 -9.81 28.70
CA SER A 2 3.21 -9.74 27.42
C SER A 2 2.57 -10.73 26.44
N VAL A 3 2.69 -10.46 25.14
CA VAL A 3 2.21 -11.34 24.06
C VAL A 3 2.84 -12.75 24.16
N ASN A 4 4.03 -12.85 24.76
CA ASN A 4 4.70 -14.12 25.01
C ASN A 4 3.99 -14.96 26.09
N ASP A 5 3.34 -14.31 27.07
CA ASP A 5 2.59 -15.00 28.14
C ASP A 5 1.27 -15.58 27.63
N GLU A 6 0.63 -14.93 26.66
CA GLU A 6 -0.58 -15.46 26.00
C GLU A 6 -0.26 -16.66 25.10
N TRP A 7 0.90 -16.66 24.43
CA TRP A 7 1.33 -17.76 23.56
C TRP A 7 1.72 -19.03 24.34
N ALA A 8 2.38 -18.88 25.49
CA ALA A 8 2.72 -20.02 26.34
C ALA A 8 1.48 -20.73 26.90
N ASN A 9 0.44 -19.96 27.28
CA ASN A 9 -0.84 -20.50 27.76
C ASN A 9 -1.65 -21.19 26.66
N PHE A 10 -1.49 -20.77 25.39
CA PHE A 10 -2.13 -21.44 24.27
C PHE A 10 -1.51 -22.82 23.99
N LEU A 11 -0.19 -22.95 24.07
CA LEU A 11 0.52 -24.21 23.83
C LEU A 11 0.29 -25.24 24.94
N SER A 12 0.18 -24.81 26.20
CA SER A 12 -0.10 -25.71 27.32
C SER A 12 -1.53 -26.29 27.30
N SER A 13 -2.49 -25.57 26.69
CA SER A 13 -3.89 -25.99 26.61
C SER A 13 -4.18 -27.11 25.60
N GLN A 14 -3.28 -27.37 24.64
CA GLN A 14 -3.49 -28.41 23.61
C GLN A 14 -2.99 -29.81 24.02
N ASN A 15 -2.13 -29.92 25.03
CA ASN A 15 -1.56 -31.20 25.44
C ASN A 15 -2.41 -31.97 26.46
N ALA A 16 -3.62 -31.50 26.77
CA ALA A 16 -4.49 -32.08 27.78
C ALA A 16 -5.87 -32.49 27.23
N VAL A 17 -5.93 -33.25 26.12
CA VAL A 17 -7.09 -34.12 25.83
C VAL A 17 -6.61 -35.44 25.23
N SER A 18 -6.87 -36.49 25.98
CA SER A 18 -6.63 -37.92 25.75
C SER A 18 -7.43 -38.54 24.60
N THR A 19 -6.76 -39.41 23.86
CA THR A 19 -7.09 -40.83 23.64
C THR A 19 -8.57 -41.24 23.47
N SER A 20 -8.94 -41.72 22.26
CA SER A 20 -9.53 -43.05 22.02
C SER A 20 -10.11 -43.17 20.60
N ASN A 21 -9.59 -44.10 19.80
CA ASN A 21 -10.38 -45.20 19.22
C ASN A 21 -9.52 -46.13 18.37
N ARG A 22 -9.60 -47.42 18.72
CA ARG A 22 -9.05 -48.57 18.00
C ARG A 22 -9.84 -48.82 16.72
N CYS A 23 -9.19 -49.26 15.65
CA CYS A 23 -9.71 -50.30 14.77
C CYS A 23 -8.55 -51.05 14.08
N VAL A 24 -8.75 -52.36 14.00
CA VAL A 24 -7.82 -53.44 13.64
C VAL A 24 -7.91 -53.73 12.14
N GLY A 25 -6.81 -54.17 11.51
CA GLY A 25 -6.90 -55.05 10.34
C GLY A 25 -5.77 -54.95 9.30
N GLY A 26 -4.92 -55.99 9.26
CA GLY A 26 -4.41 -56.57 8.01
C GLY A 26 -3.05 -56.09 7.47
N ARG A 27 -1.98 -56.83 7.78
CA ARG A 27 -0.79 -56.96 6.91
C ARG A 27 -1.04 -58.08 5.89
N PRO A 28 -0.33 -58.05 4.75
CA PRO A 28 0.59 -59.16 4.52
C PRO A 28 2.02 -58.70 4.19
N THR A 29 2.94 -59.50 4.70
CA THR A 29 4.39 -59.51 4.56
C THR A 29 4.83 -60.02 3.19
N ILE A 30 5.81 -59.38 2.55
CA ILE A 30 6.74 -60.05 1.62
C ILE A 30 8.18 -59.57 1.88
N SER A 31 9.02 -60.59 2.04
CA SER A 31 10.47 -60.76 2.19
C SER A 31 11.45 -59.59 2.12
N VAL A 32 12.34 -59.65 3.12
CA VAL A 32 13.66 -59.06 3.28
C VAL A 32 14.60 -59.45 2.14
N ASP A 33 15.41 -58.50 1.67
CA ASP A 33 16.81 -58.82 1.35
C ASP A 33 17.73 -57.70 1.85
N ASN A 34 18.58 -58.07 2.80
CA ASN A 34 19.59 -57.24 3.43
C ASN A 34 20.89 -57.39 2.64
N SER A 35 21.38 -56.30 2.04
CA SER A 35 22.82 -56.16 1.80
C SER A 35 23.28 -54.80 2.35
N ILE A 36 23.92 -54.88 3.52
CA ILE A 36 24.69 -53.81 4.13
C ILE A 36 25.97 -53.68 3.30
N ASN A 37 26.21 -52.51 2.71
CA ASN A 37 27.55 -52.12 2.30
C ASN A 37 27.84 -50.71 2.84
N THR A 38 28.52 -50.71 3.97
CA THR A 38 29.13 -49.57 4.65
C THR A 38 30.24 -48.96 3.79
N LYS A 39 30.02 -47.74 3.26
CA LYS A 39 31.12 -46.81 3.00
C LYS A 39 30.75 -45.40 3.44
N LYS A 40 31.45 -44.94 4.47
CA LYS A 40 31.61 -43.52 4.84
C LYS A 40 31.94 -42.70 3.59
N GLY A 41 31.15 -41.67 3.33
CA GLY A 41 31.40 -40.66 2.29
C GLY A 41 31.04 -39.29 2.83
N VAL A 42 32.01 -38.68 3.53
CA VAL A 42 32.30 -37.24 3.65
C VAL A 42 31.19 -36.26 3.23
N CYS A 43 30.77 -35.46 4.21
CA CYS A 43 30.10 -34.17 4.00
C CYS A 43 30.99 -33.27 3.15
N VAL A 44 30.55 -32.95 1.93
CA VAL A 44 31.16 -31.90 1.13
C VAL A 44 30.40 -30.62 1.44
N ASP A 45 31.02 -29.80 2.30
CA ASP A 45 30.78 -28.37 2.35
C ASP A 45 31.01 -27.81 0.94
N ASN A 46 29.93 -27.48 0.24
CA ASN A 46 30.03 -26.68 -0.98
C ASN A 46 30.15 -25.20 -0.60
N THR A 47 31.31 -24.82 -0.08
CA THR A 47 31.83 -23.45 -0.19
C THR A 47 32.20 -23.22 -1.65
N ILE A 48 31.19 -22.92 -2.48
CA ILE A 48 31.40 -22.41 -3.83
C ILE A 48 31.81 -20.95 -3.67
N ASN A 49 33.11 -20.70 -3.80
CA ASN A 49 33.67 -19.38 -4.05
C ASN A 49 33.21 -18.89 -5.43
N ASN A 50 32.00 -18.33 -5.51
CA ASN A 50 31.61 -17.49 -6.62
C ASN A 50 32.14 -16.08 -6.35
N ASP A 51 33.30 -15.78 -6.92
CA ASP A 51 33.80 -14.40 -7.08
C ASP A 51 33.10 -13.75 -8.29
N GLY A 52 31.78 -13.85 -8.32
CA GLY A 52 30.95 -13.12 -9.27
C GLY A 52 30.83 -11.67 -8.81
N ASP A 53 31.13 -10.73 -9.71
CA ASP A 53 30.93 -9.31 -9.47
C ASP A 53 29.50 -9.04 -8.98
N VAL A 54 29.40 -8.27 -7.89
CA VAL A 54 28.11 -7.85 -7.33
C VAL A 54 27.34 -7.07 -8.41
N PRO A 55 26.11 -7.48 -8.77
CA PRO A 55 25.32 -6.75 -9.75
C PRO A 55 25.11 -5.30 -9.34
N VAL A 56 25.20 -4.40 -10.32
CA VAL A 56 25.01 -2.97 -10.09
C VAL A 56 23.51 -2.69 -9.87
N CYS A 57 23.19 -2.07 -8.73
CA CYS A 57 21.84 -1.61 -8.45
C CYS A 57 21.40 -0.52 -9.44
N GLU A 58 20.16 -0.58 -9.90
CA GLU A 58 19.54 0.47 -10.71
C GLU A 58 19.45 1.79 -9.94
N GLU A 59 19.35 2.90 -10.68
CA GLU A 59 19.11 4.21 -10.10
C GLU A 59 17.71 4.31 -9.46
N LEU A 60 17.61 5.18 -8.46
CA LEU A 60 16.35 5.44 -7.78
C LEU A 60 15.35 6.12 -8.71
N TYR A 61 14.23 5.43 -8.99
CA TYR A 61 13.13 5.97 -9.78
C TYR A 61 11.99 6.46 -8.88
N ILE A 62 11.73 7.77 -8.87
CA ILE A 62 10.58 8.36 -8.17
C ILE A 62 9.31 8.12 -9.00
N SER A 63 8.44 7.23 -8.52
CA SER A 63 7.23 6.85 -9.24
C SER A 63 6.07 7.83 -9.03
N THR A 64 5.95 8.43 -7.85
CA THR A 64 4.89 9.37 -7.51
C THR A 64 5.31 10.24 -6.35
N LYS A 65 5.04 11.55 -6.45
CA LYS A 65 5.07 12.50 -5.33
C LYS A 65 3.63 12.84 -4.97
N THR A 66 3.27 12.73 -3.71
CA THR A 66 1.91 13.00 -3.21
C THR A 66 1.97 14.20 -2.28
N LYS A 67 1.25 15.26 -2.62
CA LYS A 67 1.12 16.41 -1.73
C LYS A 67 0.16 16.05 -0.59
N VAL A 68 0.64 16.23 0.64
CA VAL A 68 -0.15 16.07 1.85
C VAL A 68 -0.60 17.46 2.28
N LEU A 69 -1.90 17.62 2.50
CA LEU A 69 -2.49 18.88 2.99
C LEU A 69 -3.31 18.59 4.23
N PHE A 70 -3.57 19.61 5.02
CA PHE A 70 -4.41 19.52 6.22
C PHE A 70 -5.44 20.63 6.17
N LEU A 71 -6.67 20.28 6.52
CA LEU A 71 -7.73 21.24 6.79
C LEU A 71 -7.66 21.65 8.25
N ASN A 72 -8.23 22.81 8.55
CA ASN A 72 -8.33 23.36 9.90
C ASN A 72 -9.15 22.50 10.88
N LYS A 73 -9.82 21.44 10.40
CA LYS A 73 -10.66 20.57 11.22
C LYS A 73 -10.85 19.16 10.67
N GLU A 74 -11.36 18.30 11.54
CA GLU A 74 -11.86 16.97 11.20
C GLU A 74 -13.16 17.03 10.38
N ILE A 75 -13.40 15.97 9.61
CA ILE A 75 -14.49 15.89 8.63
C ILE A 75 -15.32 14.63 8.86
N ASP A 76 -16.64 14.79 8.88
CA ASP A 76 -17.58 13.68 8.78
C ASP A 76 -17.65 13.13 7.35
N ILE A 77 -16.71 12.23 7.06
CA ILE A 77 -16.57 11.59 5.76
C ILE A 77 -17.81 10.79 5.34
N TYR A 78 -18.63 10.30 6.27
CA TYR A 78 -19.77 9.45 5.91
C TYR A 78 -20.89 10.29 5.31
N ASN A 79 -21.29 11.37 5.99
CA ASN A 79 -22.35 12.25 5.50
C ASN A 79 -21.91 13.00 4.24
N ILE A 80 -20.70 13.55 4.25
CA ILE A 80 -20.14 14.28 3.10
C ILE A 80 -20.02 13.39 1.87
N PHE A 81 -19.60 12.13 2.04
CA PHE A 81 -19.49 11.21 0.90
C PHE A 81 -20.82 11.09 0.16
N TRP A 82 -21.96 11.01 0.84
CA TRP A 82 -23.26 10.87 0.19
C TRP A 82 -23.74 12.17 -0.44
N ASN A 83 -23.53 13.30 0.22
CA ASN A 83 -24.00 14.61 -0.25
C ASN A 83 -23.23 15.15 -1.47
N ILE A 84 -21.99 14.71 -1.70
CA ILE A 84 -21.20 15.15 -2.87
C ILE A 84 -21.86 14.65 -4.17
N PRO A 85 -22.31 15.54 -5.07
CA PRO A 85 -22.88 15.14 -6.35
C PRO A 85 -21.78 14.55 -7.26
N VAL A 86 -22.16 13.60 -8.13
CA VAL A 86 -21.25 13.00 -9.10
C VAL A 86 -21.76 13.29 -10.51
N LEU A 87 -20.93 13.95 -11.30
CA LEU A 87 -21.20 14.27 -12.69
C LEU A 87 -21.15 13.03 -13.57
N GLU A 88 -22.08 12.97 -14.52
CA GLU A 88 -22.02 11.97 -15.57
C GLU A 88 -20.82 12.25 -16.49
N TYR A 89 -20.03 11.20 -16.77
CA TYR A 89 -18.73 11.37 -17.41
C TYR A 89 -18.79 12.07 -18.78
N TRP A 90 -19.89 11.92 -19.51
CA TRP A 90 -20.10 12.46 -20.86
C TRP A 90 -20.33 13.98 -20.86
N LYS A 91 -20.73 14.59 -19.73
CA LYS A 91 -20.95 16.04 -19.64
C LYS A 91 -19.62 16.79 -19.60
N PRO A 92 -19.42 17.83 -20.43
CA PRO A 92 -18.19 18.62 -20.46
C PRO A 92 -18.18 19.68 -19.34
N GLU A 93 -18.36 19.23 -18.10
CA GLU A 93 -18.46 20.06 -16.89
C GLU A 93 -17.31 19.78 -15.92
N GLU A 94 -17.02 20.74 -15.04
CA GLU A 94 -16.04 20.62 -13.98
C GLU A 94 -16.72 20.15 -12.68
N GLY A 95 -16.02 19.32 -11.92
CA GLY A 95 -16.54 18.79 -10.66
C GLY A 95 -16.12 17.35 -10.39
N VAL A 96 -16.85 16.68 -9.51
CA VAL A 96 -16.55 15.29 -9.11
C VAL A 96 -17.14 14.33 -10.14
N ILE A 97 -16.30 13.53 -10.78
CA ILE A 97 -16.76 12.52 -11.77
C ILE A 97 -16.79 11.10 -11.20
N LYS A 98 -16.11 10.89 -10.07
CA LYS A 98 -16.03 9.61 -9.40
C LYS A 98 -15.75 9.79 -7.92
N LYS A 99 -16.44 9.04 -7.05
CA LYS A 99 -16.12 8.92 -5.62
C LYS A 99 -16.11 7.46 -5.17
N GLN A 100 -15.26 7.13 -4.21
CA GLN A 100 -15.07 5.77 -3.70
C GLN A 100 -14.90 5.79 -2.19
N MET A 101 -15.55 4.87 -1.49
CA MET A 101 -15.43 4.74 -0.04
C MET A 101 -15.51 3.26 0.37
N LYS A 102 -14.86 2.92 1.49
CA LYS A 102 -15.11 1.66 2.17
C LYS A 102 -16.25 1.86 3.16
N ILE A 103 -17.33 1.11 3.00
CA ILE A 103 -18.45 1.08 3.93
C ILE A 103 -18.32 -0.17 4.80
N VAL A 104 -18.54 0.00 6.10
CA VAL A 104 -18.51 -1.05 7.09
C VAL A 104 -19.82 -1.00 7.85
N SER A 105 -20.66 -2.03 7.70
CA SER A 105 -21.89 -2.21 8.46
C SER A 105 -21.67 -3.32 9.48
N LYS A 106 -21.94 -3.01 10.75
CA LYS A 106 -21.87 -3.93 11.88
C LYS A 106 -23.22 -4.55 12.21
N THR A 107 -24.32 -3.93 11.75
CA THR A 107 -25.68 -4.47 11.91
C THR A 107 -26.42 -4.53 10.58
N GLN A 108 -27.49 -5.31 10.56
CA GLN A 108 -28.34 -5.44 9.38
C GLN A 108 -29.05 -4.11 9.07
N GLU A 109 -29.42 -3.34 10.09
CA GLU A 109 -30.09 -2.04 9.96
C GLU A 109 -29.20 -1.02 9.26
N GLU A 110 -27.92 -0.91 9.66
CA GLU A 110 -26.93 -0.06 9.00
C GLU A 110 -26.76 -0.45 7.52
N PHE A 111 -26.80 -1.76 7.22
CA PHE A 111 -26.73 -2.24 5.86
C PHE A 111 -27.97 -1.87 5.04
N GLN A 112 -29.16 -1.93 5.63
CA GLN A 112 -30.39 -1.49 4.97
C GLN A 112 -30.43 0.02 4.74
N GLU A 113 -29.94 0.83 5.70
CA GLU A 113 -29.81 2.27 5.51
C GLU A 113 -28.86 2.60 4.35
N TYR A 114 -27.72 1.92 4.29
CA TYR A 114 -26.80 2.01 3.17
C TYR A 114 -27.49 1.67 1.84
N LYS A 115 -28.29 0.60 1.78
CA LYS A 115 -29.01 0.21 0.57
C LYS A 115 -30.00 1.29 0.11
N LYS A 116 -30.72 1.92 1.04
CA LYS A 116 -31.62 3.05 0.71
C LYS A 116 -30.86 4.24 0.11
N LYS A 117 -29.61 4.50 0.55
CA LYS A 117 -28.77 5.57 -0.02
C LYS A 117 -28.31 5.31 -1.46
N LEU A 118 -28.44 4.07 -1.95
CA LEU A 118 -28.14 3.74 -3.35
C LEU A 118 -29.31 4.08 -4.29
N ASP A 119 -30.51 4.24 -3.75
CA ASP A 119 -31.69 4.57 -4.53
C ASP A 119 -31.51 5.96 -5.16
N GLY A 120 -31.72 6.06 -6.47
CA GLY A 120 -31.53 7.30 -7.23
C GLY A 120 -30.09 7.57 -7.72
N ILE A 121 -29.10 6.73 -7.38
CA ILE A 121 -27.75 6.86 -7.94
C ILE A 121 -27.71 6.26 -9.35
N GLY A 122 -27.41 7.08 -10.35
CA GLY A 122 -27.43 6.67 -11.76
C GLY A 122 -26.43 5.55 -12.12
N TYR A 123 -25.18 5.64 -11.66
CA TYR A 123 -24.17 4.61 -11.91
C TYR A 123 -23.26 4.39 -10.70
N TYR A 124 -23.22 3.14 -10.23
CA TYR A 124 -22.30 2.71 -9.17
C TYR A 124 -21.88 1.25 -9.36
N THR A 125 -20.79 0.87 -8.70
CA THR A 125 -20.33 -0.52 -8.59
C THR A 125 -19.98 -0.84 -7.14
N GLU A 126 -20.35 -2.04 -6.69
CA GLU A 126 -20.07 -2.55 -5.35
C GLU A 126 -19.06 -3.69 -5.44
N ASN A 127 -18.10 -3.71 -4.51
CA ASN A 127 -17.23 -4.86 -4.33
C ASN A 127 -17.22 -5.29 -2.87
N ILE A 128 -17.77 -6.46 -2.59
CA ILE A 128 -17.81 -7.06 -1.26
C ILE A 128 -16.39 -7.52 -0.90
N ILE A 129 -15.87 -7.02 0.22
CA ILE A 129 -14.54 -7.38 0.76
C ILE A 129 -14.70 -8.50 1.78
N LYS A 130 -15.70 -8.38 2.66
CA LYS A 130 -16.00 -9.36 3.69
C LYS A 130 -17.49 -9.30 4.00
N GLN A 131 -18.14 -10.45 4.09
CA GLN A 131 -19.54 -10.55 4.49
C GLN A 131 -19.68 -11.70 5.47
N ILE A 132 -20.25 -11.41 6.63
CA ILE A 132 -20.61 -12.36 7.67
C ILE A 132 -22.06 -12.07 8.02
N ASP A 133 -22.91 -13.07 7.86
CA ASP A 133 -24.28 -13.06 8.34
C ASP A 133 -24.54 -14.41 8.99
N ASN A 134 -24.29 -14.49 10.29
CA ASN A 134 -24.50 -15.70 11.06
C ASN A 134 -25.02 -15.33 12.46
N PRO A 135 -26.35 -15.30 12.67
CA PRO A 135 -26.94 -14.93 13.95
C PRO A 135 -26.55 -15.89 15.10
N THR A 136 -26.10 -17.10 14.78
CA THR A 136 -25.66 -18.10 15.76
C THR A 136 -24.19 -17.98 16.17
N ALA A 137 -23.41 -17.10 15.53
CA ALA A 137 -21.98 -16.95 15.81
C ALA A 137 -21.72 -16.34 17.20
N ARG A 138 -20.73 -16.88 17.93
CA ARG A 138 -20.37 -16.42 19.29
C ARG A 138 -19.79 -15.01 19.37
N ARG A 139 -19.06 -14.55 18.34
CA ARG A 139 -18.33 -13.26 18.37
C ARG A 139 -18.96 -12.19 17.47
N ILE A 140 -18.92 -12.40 16.15
CA ILE A 140 -19.41 -11.43 15.17
C ILE A 140 -20.62 -12.05 14.49
N LYS A 141 -21.81 -11.55 14.82
CA LYS A 141 -23.07 -12.03 14.26
C LYS A 141 -23.32 -11.50 12.84
N PHE A 142 -23.03 -10.22 12.64
CA PHE A 142 -23.13 -9.56 11.35
C PHE A 142 -21.91 -8.68 11.10
N LYS A 143 -21.39 -8.71 9.88
CA LYS A 143 -20.38 -7.77 9.40
C LYS A 143 -20.39 -7.74 7.89
N ASP A 144 -20.67 -6.57 7.32
CA ASP A 144 -20.54 -6.32 5.90
C ASP A 144 -19.48 -5.25 5.67
N GLU A 145 -18.44 -5.58 4.92
CA GLU A 145 -17.43 -4.64 4.46
C GLU A 145 -17.44 -4.64 2.93
N ARG A 146 -17.74 -3.49 2.34
CA ARG A 146 -17.77 -3.32 0.89
C ARG A 146 -17.09 -2.03 0.47
N LYS A 147 -16.60 -2.04 -0.76
CA LYS A 147 -16.13 -0.85 -1.46
C LYS A 147 -17.23 -0.39 -2.40
N ILE A 148 -17.78 0.79 -2.17
CA ILE A 148 -18.68 1.47 -3.11
C ILE A 148 -17.86 2.37 -4.03
N THR A 149 -18.21 2.38 -5.31
CA THR A 149 -17.69 3.32 -6.31
C THR A 149 -18.87 3.93 -7.03
N VAL A 150 -19.00 5.25 -6.99
CA VAL A 150 -20.03 6.00 -7.71
C VAL A 150 -19.35 6.80 -8.82
N GLY A 151 -19.87 6.73 -10.05
CA GLY A 151 -19.30 7.39 -11.22
C GLY A 151 -18.12 6.65 -11.87
N VAL A 152 -17.52 7.30 -12.87
CA VAL A 152 -16.53 6.72 -13.79
C VAL A 152 -15.43 7.76 -14.07
N SER A 153 -14.20 7.30 -14.30
CA SER A 153 -13.07 8.17 -14.71
C SER A 153 -12.52 7.80 -16.09
N LYS A 154 -11.69 8.67 -16.68
CA LYS A 154 -10.97 8.38 -17.93
C LYS A 154 -10.21 7.08 -17.82
N LYS A 155 -9.55 6.86 -16.68
CA LYS A 155 -8.77 5.66 -16.44
C LYS A 155 -9.62 4.39 -16.46
N ASP A 156 -10.84 4.44 -15.94
CA ASP A 156 -11.75 3.28 -15.98
C ASP A 156 -12.23 2.98 -17.41
N ILE A 157 -12.50 4.03 -18.18
CA ILE A 157 -12.93 3.89 -19.57
C ILE A 157 -11.79 3.35 -20.44
N MET A 158 -10.58 3.86 -20.24
CA MET A 158 -9.40 3.49 -21.01
C MET A 158 -8.80 2.14 -20.59
N ASN A 159 -8.98 1.70 -19.33
CA ASN A 159 -8.32 0.51 -18.80
C ASN A 159 -9.28 -0.66 -18.59
N CYS A 160 -9.22 -1.66 -19.47
CA CYS A 160 -10.14 -2.81 -19.46
C CYS A 160 -9.83 -3.89 -18.39
N ARG A 161 -8.70 -3.80 -17.68
CA ARG A 161 -8.32 -4.74 -16.61
C ARG A 161 -7.82 -3.98 -15.40
N GLY A 162 -8.66 -3.87 -14.38
CA GLY A 162 -8.26 -3.46 -13.04
C GLY A 162 -8.25 -4.67 -12.13
N LYS A 163 -7.13 -4.97 -11.46
CA LYS A 163 -7.22 -5.76 -10.23
C LYS A 163 -8.09 -4.98 -9.25
N VAL A 164 -9.07 -5.65 -8.64
CA VAL A 164 -9.88 -5.06 -7.58
C VAL A 164 -8.93 -4.62 -6.47
N LYS A 165 -8.82 -3.30 -6.27
CA LYS A 165 -8.00 -2.73 -5.20
C LYS A 165 -8.86 -2.62 -3.94
N ASN A 166 -8.31 -3.07 -2.82
CA ASN A 166 -8.89 -2.77 -1.51
C ASN A 166 -9.06 -1.26 -1.33
N ALA A 167 -10.10 -0.88 -0.61
CA ALA A 167 -10.32 0.50 -0.19
C ALA A 167 -9.72 0.71 1.20
N PHE A 168 -9.23 1.93 1.42
CA PHE A 168 -8.70 2.36 2.71
C PHE A 168 -9.85 2.66 3.69
N TYR A 169 -9.62 2.47 4.98
CA TYR A 169 -10.56 2.87 6.03
C TYR A 169 -10.42 4.37 6.32
N ASN A 170 -11.44 4.93 6.99
CA ASN A 170 -11.43 6.30 7.54
C ASN A 170 -11.12 7.41 6.52
N CYS A 171 -11.36 7.13 5.24
CA CYS A 171 -11.22 8.09 4.17
C CYS A 171 -12.19 7.74 3.05
N PHE A 172 -12.46 8.74 2.22
CA PHE A 172 -12.99 8.50 0.89
C PHE A 172 -12.04 9.11 -0.15
N ALA A 173 -12.14 8.61 -1.37
CA ALA A 173 -11.41 9.13 -2.49
C ALA A 173 -12.39 9.74 -3.50
N MET A 174 -12.03 10.85 -4.11
CA MET A 174 -12.76 11.42 -5.23
C MET A 174 -11.83 11.80 -6.36
N ILE A 175 -12.37 11.80 -7.59
CA ILE A 175 -11.69 12.25 -8.78
C ILE A 175 -12.35 13.54 -9.23
N LEU A 176 -11.58 14.62 -9.18
CA LEU A 176 -11.99 15.94 -9.64
C LEU A 176 -11.60 16.10 -11.11
N ARG A 177 -12.51 16.63 -11.91
CA ARG A 177 -12.28 17.04 -13.28
C ARG A 177 -12.33 18.56 -13.36
N PHE A 178 -11.33 19.15 -14.00
CA PHE A 178 -11.24 20.59 -14.24
C PHE A 178 -10.54 20.88 -15.56
N LYS A 179 -10.75 22.07 -16.11
CA LYS A 179 -10.08 22.55 -17.31
C LYS A 179 -8.69 23.06 -16.93
N TYR A 180 -7.69 22.71 -17.74
CA TYR A 180 -6.32 23.18 -17.50
C TYR A 180 -5.54 23.25 -18.81
N GLY A 181 -4.95 24.43 -19.09
CA GLY A 181 -4.15 24.73 -20.27
C GLY A 181 -4.72 25.89 -21.11
N ASN A 182 -3.91 26.41 -22.03
CA ASN A 182 -4.34 27.50 -22.92
C ASN A 182 -5.40 26.99 -23.89
N VAL A 183 -6.56 27.65 -23.84
CA VAL A 183 -7.65 27.52 -24.81
C VAL A 183 -7.15 28.09 -26.14
N THR A 184 -6.36 27.30 -26.85
CA THR A 184 -5.92 27.64 -28.20
C THR A 184 -6.71 26.72 -29.13
N GLU A 185 -7.69 27.32 -29.80
CA GLU A 185 -8.53 26.77 -30.87
C GLU A 185 -9.31 25.48 -30.52
N ASN A 186 -10.56 25.69 -30.08
CA ASN A 186 -11.68 24.72 -30.11
C ASN A 186 -11.52 23.36 -29.39
N LYS A 187 -10.51 23.16 -28.53
CA LYS A 187 -10.39 21.92 -27.74
C LYS A 187 -10.18 22.18 -26.25
N THR A 188 -11.26 22.12 -25.49
CA THR A 188 -11.22 22.12 -24.03
C THR A 188 -10.51 20.86 -23.53
N MET A 189 -9.36 21.02 -22.87
CA MET A 189 -8.62 19.91 -22.29
C MET A 189 -9.00 19.74 -20.81
N PHE A 190 -9.73 18.67 -20.50
CA PHE A 190 -9.99 18.26 -19.13
C PHE A 190 -8.82 17.47 -18.56
N LYS A 191 -8.42 17.84 -17.34
CA LYS A 191 -7.56 17.03 -16.48
C LYS A 191 -8.39 16.40 -15.38
N GLU A 192 -7.96 15.23 -14.92
CA GLU A 192 -8.57 14.48 -13.84
C GLU A 192 -7.53 14.26 -12.75
N ILE A 193 -7.87 14.58 -11.51
CA ILE A 193 -6.99 14.38 -10.36
C ILE A 193 -7.66 13.59 -9.27
N HIS A 194 -6.91 12.68 -8.66
CA HIS A 194 -7.38 11.86 -7.55
C HIS A 194 -7.04 12.54 -6.23
N VAL A 195 -8.01 12.69 -5.36
CA VAL A 195 -7.87 13.27 -4.02
C VAL A 195 -8.37 12.24 -3.02
N LYS A 196 -7.60 11.96 -1.97
CA LYS A 196 -8.11 11.24 -0.79
C LYS A 196 -8.30 12.22 0.36
N ILE A 197 -9.39 12.06 1.09
CA ILE A 197 -9.78 12.89 2.22
C ILE A 197 -10.00 11.96 3.42
N PHE A 198 -9.23 12.17 4.48
CA PHE A 198 -9.31 11.42 5.72
C PHE A 198 -10.22 12.14 6.71
N ASN A 199 -10.83 11.38 7.62
CA ASN A 199 -11.68 11.93 8.69
C ASN A 199 -10.95 12.95 9.58
N THR A 200 -9.62 12.84 9.71
CA THR A 200 -8.80 13.77 10.50
C THR A 200 -8.60 15.14 9.84
N GLY A 201 -9.16 15.38 8.65
CA GLY A 201 -8.90 16.61 7.87
C GLY A 201 -7.62 16.55 7.03
N LYS A 202 -6.88 15.42 7.05
CA LYS A 202 -5.73 15.18 6.16
C LYS A 202 -6.20 14.89 4.74
N LEU A 203 -5.46 15.38 3.74
CA LEU A 203 -5.67 15.11 2.32
C LEU A 203 -4.40 14.58 1.66
N GLU A 204 -4.56 13.67 0.70
CA GLU A 204 -3.47 13.15 -0.13
C GLU A 204 -3.80 13.34 -1.61
N ILE A 205 -2.96 14.11 -2.31
CA ILE A 205 -3.11 14.42 -3.73
C ILE A 205 -1.88 13.92 -4.51
N PRO A 206 -1.93 12.70 -5.06
CA PRO A 206 -0.83 12.14 -5.85
C PRO A 206 -0.67 12.84 -7.20
N GLY A 207 0.59 13.06 -7.61
CA GLY A 207 0.93 13.51 -8.95
C GLY A 207 0.79 15.00 -9.21
N VAL A 208 0.60 15.83 -8.17
CA VAL A 208 0.65 17.29 -8.30
C VAL A 208 2.10 17.76 -8.20
N LEU A 209 2.62 18.28 -9.31
CA LEU A 209 3.95 18.87 -9.38
C LEU A 209 3.91 20.40 -9.52
N ASP A 210 2.82 20.94 -10.07
CA ASP A 210 2.64 22.38 -10.31
C ASP A 210 1.88 23.03 -9.14
N ALA A 211 2.41 24.15 -8.65
CA ALA A 211 1.79 24.94 -7.59
C ALA A 211 0.44 25.53 -8.03
N LYS A 212 0.35 26.03 -9.28
CA LYS A 212 -0.91 26.61 -9.80
C LYS A 212 -2.01 25.56 -9.86
N LEU A 213 -1.65 24.35 -10.31
CA LEU A 213 -2.55 23.20 -10.31
C LEU A 213 -3.02 22.85 -8.89
N LEU A 214 -2.13 22.92 -7.90
CA LEU A 214 -2.46 22.64 -6.52
C LEU A 214 -3.49 23.64 -5.99
N ASP A 215 -3.35 24.92 -6.30
CA ASP A 215 -4.25 25.97 -5.82
C ASP A 215 -5.65 25.85 -6.42
N ILE A 216 -5.75 25.57 -7.73
CA ILE A 216 -7.04 25.24 -8.39
C ILE A 216 -7.71 24.07 -7.67
N VAL A 217 -6.95 23.01 -7.38
CA VAL A 217 -7.49 21.82 -6.72
C VAL A 217 -7.92 22.12 -5.28
N LYS A 218 -7.18 22.95 -4.54
CA LYS A 218 -7.58 23.41 -3.20
C LYS A 218 -8.91 24.16 -3.25
N GLU A 219 -9.04 25.14 -4.15
CA GLU A 219 -10.28 25.91 -4.31
C GLU A 219 -11.47 25.01 -4.63
N MET A 220 -11.31 24.07 -5.58
CA MET A 220 -12.36 23.10 -5.90
C MET A 220 -12.74 22.23 -4.70
N ILE A 221 -11.77 21.77 -3.91
CA ILE A 221 -12.03 20.98 -2.70
C ILE A 221 -12.86 21.79 -1.70
N LEU A 222 -12.50 23.06 -1.46
CA LEU A 222 -13.27 23.93 -0.56
C LEU A 222 -14.69 24.13 -1.09
N GLN A 223 -14.87 24.41 -2.39
CA GLN A 223 -16.20 24.56 -3.00
C GLN A 223 -17.07 23.30 -2.88
N ILE A 224 -16.47 22.10 -2.93
CA ILE A 224 -17.19 20.83 -2.81
C ILE A 224 -17.51 20.50 -1.34
N LEU A 225 -16.59 20.77 -0.41
CA LEU A 225 -16.73 20.37 0.99
C LEU A 225 -17.48 21.40 1.83
N GLN A 226 -17.26 22.69 1.61
CA GLN A 226 -17.83 23.78 2.42
C GLN A 226 -19.37 23.73 2.51
N PRO A 227 -20.15 23.42 1.45
CA PRO A 227 -21.61 23.37 1.55
C PRO A 227 -22.14 22.29 2.51
N ASN A 228 -21.29 21.35 2.92
CA ASN A 228 -21.64 20.26 3.82
C ASN A 228 -21.11 20.48 5.25
N ILE A 229 -20.54 21.66 5.52
CA ILE A 229 -19.89 21.98 6.79
C ILE A 229 -20.31 23.40 7.20
N ASP A 230 -20.93 23.53 8.37
CA ASP A 230 -21.49 24.81 8.83
C ASP A 230 -20.43 25.88 9.15
N THR A 231 -19.20 25.44 9.45
CA THR A 231 -18.08 26.33 9.80
C THR A 231 -17.17 26.57 8.59
N PRO A 232 -16.49 27.73 8.51
CA PRO A 232 -15.49 27.99 7.48
C PRO A 232 -14.39 26.92 7.45
N LEU A 233 -14.17 26.38 6.26
CA LEU A 233 -13.18 25.37 5.97
C LEU A 233 -11.98 26.01 5.28
N GLU A 234 -10.79 25.80 5.84
CA GLU A 234 -9.55 26.40 5.34
C GLU A 234 -8.43 25.36 5.35
N PHE A 235 -7.47 25.51 4.44
CA PHE A 235 -6.24 24.72 4.48
C PHE A 235 -5.25 25.35 5.46
N ILE A 236 -4.68 24.53 6.33
CA ILE A 236 -3.59 24.95 7.21
C ILE A 236 -2.34 25.11 6.34
N GLU A 237 -1.74 26.30 6.36
CA GLU A 237 -0.44 26.52 5.74
C GLU A 237 0.60 25.66 6.44
N THR A 238 1.27 24.83 5.64
CA THR A 238 2.32 23.93 6.11
C THR A 238 3.49 24.05 5.17
N ASP A 239 4.72 24.02 5.70
CA ASP A 239 5.94 24.17 4.90
C ASP A 239 5.93 23.22 3.70
N SER A 240 6.03 23.81 2.51
CA SER A 240 5.73 23.15 1.23
C SER A 240 6.69 22.01 0.87
N GLU A 241 7.88 21.99 1.48
CA GLU A 241 8.94 20.99 1.26
C GLU A 241 8.77 19.72 2.11
N ASN A 242 8.12 19.82 3.29
CA ASN A 242 8.08 18.72 4.27
C ASN A 242 6.78 17.88 4.22
N ASN A 243 5.84 18.24 3.35
CA ASN A 243 4.53 17.57 3.22
C ASN A 243 4.38 16.86 1.87
N VAL A 244 5.44 16.17 1.45
CA VAL A 244 5.46 15.36 0.25
C VAL A 244 5.72 13.91 0.62
N LEU A 245 4.71 13.07 0.42
CA LEU A 245 4.87 11.62 0.48
C LEU A 245 5.44 11.14 -0.85
N ILE A 246 6.70 10.72 -0.84
CA ILE A 246 7.40 10.23 -2.03
C ILE A 246 7.32 8.70 -2.07
N ASN A 247 6.95 8.16 -3.23
CA ASN A 247 7.01 6.73 -3.52
C ASN A 247 8.05 6.50 -4.62
N SER A 248 9.09 5.73 -4.31
CA SER A 248 10.20 5.47 -5.20
C SER A 248 10.57 3.99 -5.21
N ASN A 249 11.20 3.54 -6.29
CA ASN A 249 11.62 2.15 -6.45
C ASN A 249 12.97 2.08 -7.18
N PHE A 250 13.66 0.97 -6.97
CA PHE A 250 14.86 0.57 -7.69
C PHE A 250 14.96 -0.97 -7.68
N ASN A 251 15.88 -1.54 -8.44
CA ASN A 251 16.17 -2.97 -8.41
C ASN A 251 17.66 -3.21 -8.12
N CYS A 252 17.99 -4.20 -7.29
CA CYS A 252 19.37 -4.54 -6.98
C CYS A 252 20.04 -5.49 -7.99
N GLY A 253 19.29 -6.02 -8.96
CA GLY A 253 19.82 -6.83 -10.07
C GLY A 253 19.88 -8.33 -9.82
N TYR A 254 19.49 -8.82 -8.63
CA TYR A 254 19.54 -10.24 -8.27
C TYR A 254 18.39 -10.64 -7.34
N TYR A 255 18.14 -11.95 -7.24
CA TYR A 255 17.14 -12.48 -6.33
C TYR A 255 17.64 -12.55 -4.90
N ILE A 256 16.82 -12.11 -3.94
CA ILE A 256 17.16 -11.98 -2.53
C ILE A 256 16.48 -13.07 -1.70
N ASN A 257 17.27 -13.75 -0.87
CA ASN A 257 16.80 -14.58 0.23
C ASN A 257 16.33 -13.68 1.38
N ARG A 258 15.01 -13.47 1.44
CA ARG A 258 14.35 -12.56 2.38
C ARG A 258 14.48 -12.99 3.85
N ASP A 259 14.51 -14.29 4.12
CA ASP A 259 14.67 -14.82 5.48
C ASP A 259 16.06 -14.48 6.04
N ILE A 260 17.11 -14.71 5.25
CA ILE A 260 18.48 -14.34 5.63
C ILE A 260 18.62 -12.82 5.76
N LEU A 261 18.11 -12.07 4.78
CA LEU A 261 18.13 -10.60 4.80
C LEU A 261 17.46 -10.05 6.06
N HIS A 262 16.28 -10.56 6.43
CA HIS A 262 15.57 -10.12 7.64
C HIS A 262 16.40 -10.35 8.91
N ASN A 263 17.02 -11.52 9.05
CA ASN A 263 17.88 -11.83 10.20
C ASN A 263 19.12 -10.93 10.26
N ILE A 264 19.74 -10.66 9.11
CA ILE A 264 20.88 -9.75 9.02
C ILE A 264 20.49 -8.33 9.45
N LEU A 265 19.34 -7.83 8.99
CA LEU A 265 18.87 -6.49 9.33
C LEU A 265 18.55 -6.34 10.83
N LEU A 266 18.02 -7.39 11.47
CA LEU A 266 17.77 -7.40 12.93
C LEU A 266 19.05 -7.59 13.75
N SER A 267 20.11 -8.15 13.18
CA SER A 267 21.37 -8.39 13.90
C SER A 267 22.01 -7.10 14.42
N ASP A 268 22.90 -7.20 15.40
CA ASP A 268 23.60 -6.04 15.98
C ASP A 268 24.40 -5.23 14.96
N LYS A 269 24.78 -5.83 13.82
CA LYS A 269 25.48 -5.15 12.72
C LYS A 269 24.66 -3.96 12.20
N TYR A 270 23.39 -4.19 11.88
CA TYR A 270 22.51 -3.16 11.30
C TYR A 270 21.43 -2.69 12.26
N ASN A 271 20.83 -3.59 13.04
CA ASN A 271 19.76 -3.38 14.02
C ASN A 271 18.70 -2.38 13.51
N ILE A 272 18.23 -2.65 12.28
CA ILE A 272 17.17 -1.92 11.60
C ILE A 272 15.85 -2.59 11.96
N GLU A 273 14.85 -1.79 12.33
CA GLU A 273 13.51 -2.30 12.58
C GLU A 273 12.96 -2.94 11.30
N SER A 274 12.78 -4.25 11.32
CA SER A 274 12.27 -5.00 10.18
C SER A 274 11.24 -6.04 10.59
N ALA A 275 10.30 -6.33 9.70
CA ALA A 275 9.25 -7.31 9.87
C ALA A 275 9.05 -8.09 8.57
N TYR A 276 9.03 -9.42 8.66
CA TYR A 276 8.82 -10.30 7.52
C TYR A 276 7.98 -11.51 7.92
N ASP A 277 6.85 -11.67 7.22
CA ASP A 277 6.02 -12.85 7.23
C ASP A 277 5.59 -13.13 5.79
N PRO A 278 6.11 -14.20 5.15
CA PRO A 278 5.85 -14.50 3.74
C PRO A 278 4.37 -14.76 3.42
N CYS A 279 3.57 -15.18 4.41
CA CYS A 279 2.15 -15.44 4.25
C CYS A 279 1.33 -14.14 4.23
N SER A 280 1.74 -13.14 5.02
CA SER A 280 1.03 -11.87 5.14
C SER A 280 1.49 -10.82 4.14
N TYR A 281 2.78 -10.79 3.80
CA TYR A 281 3.33 -9.78 2.90
C TYR A 281 4.57 -10.26 2.13
N PRO A 282 4.65 -10.04 0.81
CA PRO A 282 5.69 -10.62 -0.04
C PRO A 282 7.06 -9.92 0.05
N GLY A 283 7.31 -8.99 0.96
CA GLY A 283 8.60 -8.30 1.08
C GLY A 283 9.04 -8.19 2.53
N VAL A 284 10.33 -8.00 2.76
CA VAL A 284 10.84 -7.60 4.09
C VAL A 284 10.50 -6.12 4.26
N LYS A 285 9.67 -5.77 5.25
CA LYS A 285 9.34 -4.37 5.56
C LYS A 285 10.34 -3.86 6.56
N CYS A 286 10.90 -2.69 6.31
CA CYS A 286 11.92 -2.07 7.15
C CYS A 286 11.59 -0.61 7.40
N LYS A 287 12.05 -0.07 8.52
CA LYS A 287 11.98 1.35 8.84
C LYS A 287 13.37 1.90 9.10
N TYR A 288 13.66 3.03 8.47
CA TYR A 288 14.84 3.83 8.71
C TYR A 288 14.43 5.11 9.42
N TYR A 289 15.01 5.36 10.60
CA TYR A 289 14.78 6.59 11.34
C TYR A 289 15.94 7.55 11.10
N PHE A 290 15.72 8.57 10.25
CA PHE A 290 16.70 9.61 9.95
C PHE A 290 16.68 10.67 11.05
N ASN A 291 17.79 10.89 11.74
CA ASN A 291 17.86 11.88 12.81
C ASN A 291 18.16 13.28 12.24
N ASN A 292 17.21 14.21 12.31
CA ASN A 292 17.36 15.54 11.73
C ASN A 292 18.49 16.37 12.38
N ASN A 293 18.88 16.05 13.62
CA ASN A 293 19.95 16.76 14.32
C ASN A 293 21.36 16.34 13.86
N ASN A 294 21.50 15.12 13.33
CA ASN A 294 22.78 14.59 12.87
C ASN A 294 23.12 15.02 11.43
N GLY A 295 22.21 15.75 10.77
CA GLY A 295 22.37 16.13 9.37
C GLY A 295 22.54 14.92 8.46
N PHE A 296 23.43 15.01 7.47
CA PHE A 296 23.66 13.96 6.47
C PHE A 296 24.98 13.21 6.68
N ASP A 297 25.49 13.17 7.92
CA ASP A 297 26.71 12.43 8.25
C ASP A 297 26.43 10.91 8.32
N GLU A 298 27.04 10.15 7.40
CA GLU A 298 26.90 8.69 7.31
C GLU A 298 27.38 7.94 8.55
N THR A 299 28.33 8.50 9.30
CA THR A 299 28.88 7.84 10.49
C THR A 299 27.93 7.94 11.69
N LEU A 300 27.17 9.03 11.76
CA LEU A 300 26.21 9.31 12.82
C LEU A 300 24.81 8.77 12.49
N GLN A 301 24.46 8.68 11.20
CA GLN A 301 23.15 8.21 10.74
C GLN A 301 23.10 6.68 10.62
N LYS A 302 22.71 6.02 11.71
CA LYS A 302 22.59 4.55 11.78
C LYS A 302 21.18 4.02 11.49
N GLY A 303 20.22 4.89 11.16
CA GLY A 303 18.83 4.51 10.86
C GLY A 303 18.01 4.06 12.06
N LYS A 304 18.42 4.43 13.28
CA LYS A 304 17.85 3.96 14.55
C LYS A 304 17.34 5.11 15.40
N ILE A 305 16.34 4.81 16.22
CA ILE A 305 15.98 5.66 17.35
C ILE A 305 17.03 5.48 18.45
N LEU A 306 17.55 6.58 18.97
CA LEU A 306 18.52 6.57 20.06
C LEU A 306 17.91 5.93 21.32
N PRO A 307 18.69 5.21 22.15
CA PRO A 307 18.18 4.51 23.33
C PRO A 307 17.36 5.40 24.27
N GLU A 308 17.75 6.67 24.43
CA GLU A 308 17.10 7.64 25.29
C GLU A 308 15.70 8.02 24.79
N ASP A 309 15.48 7.93 23.47
CA ASP A 309 14.21 8.29 22.83
C ASP A 309 13.28 7.07 22.63
N ARG A 310 13.74 5.85 22.91
CA ARG A 310 12.93 4.62 22.70
C ARG A 310 11.69 4.53 23.58
N ALA A 311 11.70 5.22 24.72
CA ALA A 311 10.57 5.26 25.65
C ALA A 311 9.49 6.26 25.22
N LEU A 312 9.79 7.15 24.27
CA LEU A 312 8.82 8.13 23.77
C LEU A 312 7.75 7.44 22.93
N LYS A 313 6.49 7.86 23.12
CA LYS A 313 5.40 7.40 22.26
C LYS A 313 5.59 7.92 20.84
N LEU A 314 5.06 7.21 19.84
CA LEU A 314 5.13 7.61 18.43
C LEU A 314 4.65 9.06 18.20
N SER A 315 3.61 9.48 18.94
CA SER A 315 3.08 10.85 18.93
C SER A 315 4.06 11.91 19.46
N GLU A 316 4.92 11.54 20.41
CA GLU A 316 5.92 12.44 21.01
C GLU A 316 7.17 12.58 20.13
N LEU A 317 7.49 11.53 19.36
CA LEU A 317 8.54 11.57 18.34
C LEU A 317 8.14 12.45 17.14
N GLU A 318 6.87 12.39 16.73
CA GLU A 318 6.32 13.24 15.67
C GLU A 318 6.29 14.73 16.06
N LEU A 319 5.94 15.04 17.32
CA LEU A 319 5.91 16.42 17.84
C LEU A 319 7.29 17.09 17.83
N ASN A 320 8.34 16.33 18.18
CA ASN A 320 9.69 16.89 18.28
C ASN A 320 10.41 17.00 16.93
N LYS A 321 9.84 16.48 15.83
CA LYS A 321 10.44 16.43 14.48
C LYS A 321 11.90 15.93 14.46
N LYS A 322 12.35 15.25 15.53
CA LYS A 322 13.74 14.82 15.71
C LYS A 322 14.09 13.72 14.71
N TYR A 323 13.12 12.86 14.41
CA TYR A 323 13.29 11.77 13.46
C TYR A 323 12.32 11.91 12.29
N THR A 324 12.83 11.61 11.10
CA THR A 324 12.04 11.39 9.91
C THR A 324 12.02 9.90 9.62
N GLU A 325 10.85 9.27 9.73
CA GLU A 325 10.66 7.86 9.40
C GLU A 325 10.58 7.68 7.88
N VAL A 326 11.41 6.78 7.34
CA VAL A 326 11.37 6.33 5.95
C VAL A 326 11.17 4.82 5.95
N SER A 327 10.06 4.36 5.40
CA SER A 327 9.76 2.95 5.25
C SER A 327 10.32 2.43 3.93
N PHE A 328 10.92 1.25 3.93
CA PHE A 328 11.33 0.57 2.70
C PHE A 328 10.96 -0.90 2.72
N MET A 329 10.72 -1.47 1.54
CA MET A 329 10.36 -2.86 1.37
C MET A 329 11.25 -3.51 0.32
N MET A 330 11.82 -4.67 0.65
CA MET A 330 12.67 -5.44 -0.25
C MET A 330 11.99 -6.75 -0.64
N PHE A 331 11.87 -6.98 -1.93
CA PHE A 331 11.16 -8.14 -2.50
C PHE A 331 12.14 -9.20 -3.00
N ARG A 332 11.67 -10.44 -3.09
CA ARG A 332 12.48 -11.59 -3.55
C ARG A 332 13.14 -11.33 -4.90
N THR A 333 12.51 -10.60 -5.80
CA THR A 333 13.01 -10.31 -7.15
C THR A 333 14.07 -9.21 -7.21
N GLY A 334 14.64 -8.81 -6.06
CA GLY A 334 15.58 -7.69 -5.97
C GLY A 334 14.94 -6.30 -6.07
N SER A 335 13.64 -6.24 -6.33
CA SER A 335 12.90 -4.98 -6.40
C SER A 335 12.78 -4.40 -4.99
N CYS A 336 13.02 -3.10 -4.87
CA CYS A 336 12.98 -2.36 -3.63
C CYS A 336 12.04 -1.16 -3.77
N LEU A 337 11.27 -0.88 -2.73
CA LEU A 337 10.34 0.24 -2.65
C LEU A 337 10.75 1.11 -1.45
N ILE A 338 10.89 2.42 -1.64
CA ILE A 338 11.15 3.38 -0.56
C ILE A 338 10.02 4.40 -0.52
N VAL A 339 9.41 4.57 0.65
CA VAL A 339 8.28 5.45 0.91
C VAL A 339 8.55 6.28 2.17
N GLY A 340 8.43 7.60 2.06
CA GLY A 340 8.57 8.48 3.22
C GLY A 340 7.94 9.85 2.97
N ASN A 341 7.46 10.48 4.05
CA ASN A 341 7.09 11.89 4.04
C ASN A 341 8.34 12.72 4.36
N CYS A 342 9.15 12.98 3.35
CA CYS A 342 10.48 13.55 3.52
C CYS A 342 10.94 14.27 2.24
N SER A 343 12.01 15.05 2.36
CA SER A 343 12.64 15.67 1.20
C SER A 343 13.34 14.63 0.31
N GLU A 344 13.51 14.95 -0.96
CA GLU A 344 14.25 14.08 -1.89
C GLU A 344 15.69 13.82 -1.46
N ARG A 345 16.29 14.75 -0.71
CA ARG A 345 17.66 14.61 -0.19
C ARG A 345 17.73 13.51 0.89
N ILE A 346 16.76 13.48 1.82
CA ILE A 346 16.66 12.41 2.83
C ILE A 346 16.38 11.07 2.13
N LEU A 347 15.47 11.06 1.15
CA LEU A 347 15.16 9.85 0.40
C LEU A 347 16.39 9.26 -0.31
N LYS A 348 17.19 10.10 -0.98
CA LYS A 348 18.44 9.68 -1.65
C LYS A 348 19.47 9.16 -0.65
N PHE A 349 19.58 9.79 0.53
CA PHE A 349 20.45 9.31 1.59
C PHE A 349 20.07 7.89 2.05
N VAL A 350 18.78 7.65 2.31
CA VAL A 350 18.28 6.32 2.69
C VAL A 350 18.46 5.30 1.56
N PHE A 351 18.30 5.72 0.31
CA PHE A 351 18.59 4.87 -0.86
C PHE A 351 20.05 4.40 -0.89
N GLU A 352 21.03 5.30 -0.72
CA GLU A 352 22.45 4.93 -0.70
C GLU A 352 22.78 4.02 0.49
N PHE A 353 22.17 4.26 1.65
CA PHE A 353 22.28 3.35 2.80
C PHE A 353 21.79 1.92 2.47
N ILE A 354 20.60 1.78 1.87
CA ILE A 354 20.05 0.47 1.50
C ILE A 354 20.94 -0.21 0.46
N LYS A 355 21.38 0.55 -0.55
CA LYS A 355 22.28 0.05 -1.61
C LYS A 355 23.58 -0.50 -1.03
N LYS A 356 24.17 0.20 -0.05
CA LYS A 356 25.36 -0.27 0.66
C LYS A 356 25.15 -1.61 1.35
N ILE A 357 24.04 -1.78 2.08
CA ILE A 357 23.68 -3.07 2.71
C ILE A 357 23.57 -4.19 1.68
N LEU A 358 22.86 -3.94 0.57
CA LEU A 358 22.64 -4.93 -0.47
C LEU A 358 23.96 -5.38 -1.12
N VAL A 359 24.88 -4.45 -1.33
CA VAL A 359 26.22 -4.75 -1.89
C VAL A 359 27.09 -5.50 -0.88
N GLU A 360 27.15 -5.04 0.37
CA GLU A 360 27.96 -5.68 1.43
C GLU A 360 27.50 -7.10 1.76
N GLU A 361 26.19 -7.34 1.76
CA GLU A 361 25.59 -8.63 2.13
C GLU A 361 25.30 -9.52 0.93
N TYR A 362 25.66 -9.11 -0.30
CA TYR A 362 25.32 -9.82 -1.54
C TYR A 362 25.59 -11.32 -1.46
N LYS A 363 26.81 -11.71 -1.05
CA LYS A 363 27.23 -13.12 -0.97
C LYS A 363 26.37 -13.93 0.02
N ASN A 364 25.81 -13.28 1.04
CA ASN A 364 24.97 -13.92 2.07
C ASN A 364 23.51 -14.04 1.65
N ILE A 365 23.01 -13.07 0.87
CA ILE A 365 21.57 -12.95 0.58
C ILE A 365 21.19 -13.33 -0.85
N GLN A 366 22.14 -13.52 -1.78
CA GLN A 366 21.81 -13.90 -3.15
C GLN A 366 21.18 -15.29 -3.26
N VAL A 367 20.30 -15.49 -4.24
CA VAL A 367 19.77 -16.80 -4.62
C VAL A 367 20.37 -17.19 -5.98
N ALA A 368 21.30 -18.16 -5.97
CA ALA A 368 22.10 -18.51 -7.15
C ALA A 368 21.32 -19.19 -8.31
N ASN A 369 20.12 -19.73 -8.06
CA ASN A 369 19.38 -20.56 -9.02
C ASN A 369 18.25 -19.83 -9.75
N GLU A 370 18.19 -18.49 -9.71
CA GLU A 370 17.15 -17.71 -10.37
C GLU A 370 17.77 -16.68 -11.31
N ASP A 371 17.86 -16.99 -12.61
CA ASP A 371 18.31 -16.04 -13.62
C ASP A 371 17.34 -14.84 -13.69
N THR A 372 17.89 -13.62 -13.65
CA THR A 372 17.13 -12.38 -13.84
C THR A 372 16.75 -12.22 -15.31
N ALA A 373 15.67 -12.88 -15.73
CA ALA A 373 15.12 -12.69 -17.08
C ALA A 373 14.53 -11.27 -17.23
N VAL A 374 15.24 -10.39 -17.93
CA VAL A 374 14.76 -9.05 -18.30
C VAL A 374 13.58 -9.19 -19.26
N LYS A 375 12.35 -9.07 -18.75
CA LYS A 375 11.13 -9.11 -19.58
C LYS A 375 11.00 -7.82 -20.38
N ILE A 376 11.25 -7.89 -21.69
CA ILE A 376 10.98 -6.79 -22.63
C ILE A 376 9.48 -6.48 -22.63
N LYS A 377 9.09 -5.28 -22.21
CA LYS A 377 7.70 -4.82 -22.22
C LYS A 377 7.26 -4.52 -23.65
N LYS A 378 6.56 -5.45 -24.30
CA LYS A 378 5.90 -5.19 -25.59
C LYS A 378 4.66 -4.30 -25.42
N VAL A 379 4.54 -3.25 -26.24
CA VAL A 379 3.33 -2.42 -26.31
C VAL A 379 2.19 -3.26 -26.89
N LYS A 380 1.13 -3.50 -26.12
CA LYS A 380 -0.05 -4.23 -26.58
C LYS A 380 -1.10 -3.25 -27.13
N LEU A 381 -1.35 -3.28 -28.44
CA LEU A 381 -2.53 -2.66 -29.06
C LEU A 381 -3.80 -3.34 -28.54
N ARG A 382 -4.82 -2.56 -28.13
CA ARG A 382 -6.06 -3.09 -27.55
C ARG A 382 -7.27 -2.53 -28.28
N LYS A 383 -8.21 -3.42 -28.63
CA LYS A 383 -9.53 -3.09 -29.20
C LYS A 383 -10.58 -3.12 -28.10
N LYS A 384 -11.57 -2.21 -28.14
CA LYS A 384 -12.72 -2.19 -27.23
C LYS A 384 -14.00 -2.25 -28.06
N THR A 385 -14.86 -3.21 -27.77
CA THR A 385 -16.18 -3.32 -28.40
C THR A 385 -17.17 -2.52 -27.57
N ILE A 386 -17.88 -1.60 -28.21
CA ILE A 386 -18.96 -0.82 -27.59
C ILE A 386 -20.26 -1.39 -28.16
N LEU A 387 -21.15 -1.85 -27.29
CA LEU A 387 -22.50 -2.27 -27.64
C LEU A 387 -23.44 -1.10 -27.35
N MET A 388 -24.18 -0.68 -28.37
CA MET A 388 -25.18 0.39 -28.27
C MET A 388 -26.54 -0.22 -28.58
N SER A 389 -27.58 0.19 -27.84
CA SER A 389 -28.94 -0.16 -28.23
C SER A 389 -29.31 0.58 -29.52
N ALA A 390 -30.15 -0.04 -30.35
CA ALA A 390 -30.62 0.56 -31.59
C ALA A 390 -31.28 1.94 -31.35
N ASP A 391 -32.09 2.03 -30.29
CA ASP A 391 -32.78 3.28 -29.91
C ASP A 391 -31.80 4.41 -29.57
N TYR A 392 -30.72 4.10 -28.84
CA TYR A 392 -29.73 5.11 -28.48
C TYR A 392 -28.91 5.55 -29.70
N TYR A 393 -28.55 4.61 -30.58
CA TYR A 393 -27.83 4.90 -31.82
C TYR A 393 -28.64 5.87 -32.69
N ASN A 394 -29.88 5.50 -33.02
CA ASN A 394 -30.74 6.31 -33.90
C ASN A 394 -31.07 7.70 -33.35
N LYS A 395 -30.97 7.91 -32.04
CA LYS A 395 -31.28 9.19 -31.39
C LYS A 395 -30.08 10.12 -31.27
N HIS A 396 -28.86 9.61 -31.26
CA HIS A 396 -27.67 10.35 -30.86
C HIS A 396 -26.47 10.25 -31.81
N MET A 397 -26.54 9.40 -32.84
CA MET A 397 -25.58 9.25 -33.94
C MET A 397 -26.34 9.41 -35.25
#